data_AF-A0AAW9NP54-F1
#
_entry.id   AF-A0AAW9NP54-F1
#
_cell.length_a   1.000
_cell.length_b   1.000
_cell.length_c   1.000
_cell.angle_alpha   90.00
_cell.angle_beta   90.00
_cell.angle_gamma   90.00
#
_symmetry.space_group_name_H-M   'P 1'
#
loop_
_entity.id
_entity.type
_entity.pdbx_description
1 polymer ?
#
loop_
_entity_poly.entity_id
_entity_poly.type
_entity_poly.pdbx_seq_one_letter_code
_entity_poly.pdbx_strand_id
1 'polypeptide(L)' 'MKKSFWKDGLSIKETKFSIIGFMLILVFIFALVYLAIHRQLDDELIEMFNSLLLAFVGINAVDRVSTALQQEGGGNDNGI' A
#
# COMPACT_ATOMS: atom_id res chain seq x y z
N MET A 1 -32.10 13.43 1.13
CA MET A 1 -31.38 12.36 0.41
C MET A 1 -30.25 11.85 1.29
N LYS A 2 -30.39 10.66 1.89
CA LYS A 2 -29.30 10.03 2.67
C LYS A 2 -28.34 9.36 1.69
N LYS A 3 -27.20 10.01 1.44
CA LYS A 3 -26.11 9.45 0.64
C LYS A 3 -25.52 8.28 1.45
N SER A 4 -25.79 7.06 1.00
CA SER A 4 -25.29 5.84 1.62
C SER A 4 -23.81 5.69 1.28
N PHE A 5 -22.95 6.12 2.21
CA PHE A 5 -21.49 5.91 2.15
C PHE A 5 -21.08 4.42 2.14
N TRP A 6 -22.05 3.52 2.34
CA TRP A 6 -21.84 2.07 2.30
C TRP A 6 -21.87 1.47 0.89
N LYS A 7 -22.28 2.24 -0.13
CA LYS A 7 -22.40 1.76 -1.51
C LYS A 7 -21.16 2.04 -2.36
N ASP A 8 -20.29 2.93 -1.91
CA ASP A 8 -18.95 3.11 -2.47
C ASP A 8 -18.03 2.10 -1.75
N GLY A 9 -18.24 0.81 -2.04
CA GLY A 9 -17.30 -0.23 -1.62
C GLY A 9 -15.90 0.15 -2.10
N LEU A 10 -14.89 -0.01 -1.23
CA LEU A 10 -13.50 0.30 -1.57
C LEU A 10 -13.22 -0.16 -3.00
N SER A 11 -12.78 0.76 -3.85
CA SER A 11 -12.35 0.41 -5.20
C SER A 11 -11.37 -0.77 -5.12
N ILE A 12 -11.40 -1.71 -6.07
CA ILE A 12 -10.50 -2.89 -6.06
C ILE A 12 -9.03 -2.48 -5.89
N LYS A 13 -8.64 -1.29 -6.37
CA LYS A 13 -7.31 -0.71 -6.16
C LYS A 13 -7.07 -0.29 -4.71
N GLU A 14 -8.03 0.41 -4.10
CA GLU A 14 -7.99 0.82 -2.68
C GLU A 14 -8.01 -0.39 -1.74
N THR A 15 -8.76 -1.44 -2.09
CA THR A 15 -8.82 -2.69 -1.33
C THR A 15 -7.47 -3.40 -1.33
N LYS A 16 -6.78 -3.47 -2.48
CA LYS A 16 -5.43 -4.06 -2.56
C LYS A 16 -4.40 -3.27 -1.76
N PHE A 17 -4.46 -1.95 -1.81
CA PHE A 17 -3.60 -1.07 -1.00
C PHE A 17 -3.87 -1.26 0.49
N SER A 18 -5.14 -1.37 0.87
CA SER A 18 -5.60 -1.64 2.24
C SER A 18 -5.12 -3.00 2.76
N ILE A 19 -5.17 -4.05 1.94
CA ILE A 19 -4.71 -5.39 2.32
C ILE A 19 -3.20 -5.40 2.61
N ILE A 20 -2.38 -4.75 1.78
CA ILE A 20 -0.93 -4.71 1.97
C ILE A 20 -0.57 -3.89 3.22
N GLY A 21 -1.24 -2.76 3.44
CA GLY A 21 -1.10 -1.99 4.68
C GLY A 21 -1.50 -2.79 5.93
N PHE A 22 -2.61 -3.51 5.87
CA PHE A 22 -3.05 -4.39 6.95
C PHE A 22 -2.06 -5.52 7.22
N MET A 23 -1.50 -6.12 6.17
CA MET A 23 -0.50 -7.18 6.26
C MET A 23 0.82 -6.67 6.88
N LEU A 24 1.24 -5.45 6.54
CA LEU A 24 2.38 -4.78 7.19
C LEU A 24 2.17 -4.60 8.69
N ILE A 25 0.97 -4.19 9.12
CA ILE A 25 0.63 -4.04 10.54
C ILE A 25 0.67 -5.40 11.26
N LEU A 26 0.12 -6.44 10.65
CA LEU A 26 0.14 -7.79 11.23
C LEU A 26 1.56 -8.32 11.39
N VAL A 27 2.42 -8.17 10.38
CA VAL A 27 3.82 -8.59 10.45
C VAL A 27 4.59 -7.78 11.49
N PHE A 28 4.31 -6.48 11.62
CA PHE A 28 4.90 -5.66 12.67
C PHE A 28 4.51 -6.12 14.07
N ILE A 29 3.22 -6.39 14.31
CA ILE A 29 2.73 -6.91 15.59
C ILE A 29 3.34 -8.27 15.88
N PHE A 30 3.39 -9.15 14.88
CA PHE A 30 4.02 -10.47 15.02
C PHE A 30 5.51 -10.34 15.40
N ALA A 31 6.25 -9.43 14.76
CA ALA A 31 7.65 -9.19 15.08
C ALA A 31 7.86 -8.66 16.51
N LEU A 32 6.98 -7.78 17.00
CA LEU A 32 7.03 -7.31 18.39
C LEU A 32 6.78 -8.46 19.39
N VAL A 33 5.80 -9.33 19.12
CA VAL A 33 5.51 -10.50 19.96
C VAL A 33 6.67 -11.50 19.90
N TYR A 34 7.22 -11.75 18.71
CA TYR A 34 8.35 -12.64 18.52
C TYR A 34 9.58 -12.16 19.29
N LEU A 35 9.91 -10.87 19.17
CA LEU A 35 10.99 -10.23 19.92
C LEU A 35 10.75 -10.29 21.44
N ALA A 36 9.51 -10.12 21.90
CA ALA A 36 9.18 -10.22 23.33
C ALA A 36 9.41 -11.63 23.89
N ILE A 37 9.13 -12.67 23.10
CA ILE A 37 9.27 -14.08 23.52
C ILE A 37 10.71 -14.57 23.35
N HIS A 38 11.31 -14.36 22.19
CA HIS A 38 12.59 -14.96 21.80
C HIS A 38 13.78 -14.04 22.10
N ARG A 39 13.54 -12.75 22.41
CA ARG A 39 14.56 -11.70 22.64
C ARG A 39 15.58 -11.52 21.51
N GLN A 40 15.30 -12.08 20.35
CA GLN A 40 16.09 -11.96 19.13
C GLN A 40 15.14 -11.75 17.95
N LEU A 41 15.64 -11.03 16.96
CA LEU A 41 15.00 -10.91 15.66
C LEU A 41 15.83 -11.74 14.69
N ASP A 42 15.22 -12.74 14.08
CA ASP A 42 15.89 -13.55 13.07
C ASP A 42 16.00 -12.76 11.76
N ASP A 43 17.09 -12.99 11.04
CA ASP A 43 17.37 -12.30 9.77
C ASP A 43 16.23 -12.49 8.75
N GLU A 44 15.61 -13.66 8.73
CA GLU A 44 14.45 -13.98 7.88
C GLU A 44 13.24 -13.07 8.15
N LEU A 45 13.01 -12.71 9.43
CA LEU A 45 11.89 -11.83 9.80
C LEU A 45 12.15 -10.39 9.38
N ILE A 46 13.40 -9.95 9.51
CA ILE A 46 13.85 -8.62 9.07
C ILE A 46 13.75 -8.53 7.54
N GLU A 47 14.18 -9.57 6.82
CA GLU A 47 14.09 -9.64 5.36
C GLU A 47 12.65 -9.64 4.87
N MET A 48 11.76 -10.40 5.54
CA MET A 48 10.32 -10.39 5.25
C MET A 48 9.71 -9.00 5.49
N PHE A 49 10.09 -8.30 6.57
CA PHE A 49 9.59 -6.96 6.84
C PHE A 49 10.09 -5.92 5.80
N ASN A 50 11.36 -6.00 5.42
CA ASN A 50 11.95 -5.13 4.40
C ASN A 50 11.32 -5.34 3.01
N SER A 51 11.06 -6.58 2.61
CA SER A 51 10.39 -6.87 1.33
C SER A 51 8.94 -6.34 1.29
N LEU A 52 8.21 -6.43 2.41
CA LEU A 52 6.87 -5.84 2.56
C LEU A 52 6.89 -4.30 2.51
N LEU A 53 7.86 -3.66 3.16
CA LEU A 53 8.06 -2.21 3.06
C LEU A 53 8.37 -1.78 1.63
N LEU A 54 9.26 -2.50 0.95
CA LEU A 54 9.62 -2.23 -0.43
C LEU A 54 8.41 -2.38 -1.37
N ALA A 55 7.59 -3.41 -1.17
CA ALA A 55 6.35 -3.59 -1.92
C ALA A 55 5.37 -2.43 -1.70
N PHE A 56 5.19 -1.97 -0.45
CA PHE A 56 4.32 -0.85 -0.13
C PHE A 56 4.82 0.48 -0.69
N VAL A 57 6.12 0.76 -0.61
CA VAL A 57 6.75 1.95 -1.22
C VAL A 57 6.66 1.88 -2.75
N GLY A 58 6.91 0.71 -3.33
CA GLY A 58 6.83 0.47 -4.77
C GLY A 58 5.43 0.76 -5.32
N ILE A 59 4.38 0.30 -4.65
CA ILE A 59 2.99 0.57 -5.06
C ILE A 59 2.68 2.07 -5.00
N ASN A 60 3.11 2.77 -3.94
CA ASN A 60 2.96 4.23 -3.84
C ASN A 60 3.74 5.00 -4.92
N ALA A 61 4.94 4.53 -5.28
CA ALA A 61 5.75 5.14 -6.32
C ALA A 61 5.14 4.94 -7.71
N VAL A 62 4.62 3.74 -8.01
CA VAL A 62 3.94 3.42 -9.28
C VAL A 62 2.69 4.27 -9.46
N ASP A 63 1.89 4.48 -8.41
CA ASP A 63 0.70 5.34 -8.50
C ASP A 63 1.08 6.80 -8.77
N ARG A 64 2.17 7.31 -8.18
CA ARG A 64 2.69 8.66 -8.47
C ARG A 64 3.19 8.80 -9.91
N VAL A 65 3.95 7.83 -10.40
CA VAL A 65 4.48 7.84 -11.77
C VAL A 65 3.36 7.70 -12.81
N SER A 66 2.38 6.82 -12.57
CA SER A 66 1.21 6.66 -13.44
C SER A 66 0.38 7.96 -13.54
N THR A 67 0.25 8.68 -12.43
CA THR A 67 -0.46 9.97 -12.40
C THR A 67 0.32 11.06 -13.15
N ALA A 68 1.65 11.10 -13.00
CA ALA A 68 2.51 12.04 -13.73
C ALA A 68 2.43 11.81 -15.25
N LEU A 69 2.52 10.54 -15.70
CA LEU A 69 2.43 10.19 -17.11
C LEU A 69 1.04 10.45 -17.72
N GLN A 70 -0.04 10.32 -16.93
CA GLN A 70 -1.39 10.70 -17.38
C GLN A 70 -1.58 12.21 -17.50
N GLN A 71 -0.92 13.03 -16.65
CA GLN A 71 -0.93 14.49 -16.80
C GLN A 71 -0.14 14.94 -18.04
N GLU A 72 0.95 14.28 -18.39
CA GLU A 72 1.74 14.60 -19.59
C GLU A 72 1.08 14.11 -20.89
N GLY A 73 0.29 13.03 -20.86
CA GLY A 73 -0.41 12.47 -22.03
C GLY A 73 -1.78 13.09 -22.34
N GLY A 74 -2.38 13.88 -21.43
CA GLY A 74 -3.72 14.44 -21.56
C GLY A 74 -3.79 15.90 -22.03
N GLY A 75 -2.66 16.49 -22.42
CA GLY A 75 -2.52 17.91 -22.75
C GLY A 75 -2.38 18.23 -24.23
N ASN A 76 -3.27 17.73 -25.11
CA ASN A 76 -3.46 18.35 -26.43
C ASN A 76 -4.85 18.04 -27.01
N ASP A 77 -5.89 18.62 -26.42
CA ASP A 77 -7.17 18.89 -27.09
C ASP A 77 -7.66 20.28 -26.64
N ASN A 78 -6.82 21.30 -26.90
CA ASN A 78 -7.26 22.69 -26.86
C ASN A 78 -7.65 23.09 -28.28
N GLY A 79 -8.95 23.29 -28.47
CA GLY A 79 -9.52 23.78 -29.71
C GLY A 79 -8.85 25.05 -30.22
N ILE A 80 -8.44 24.95 -31.49
CA ILE A 80 -8.54 26.00 -32.50
C ILE A 80 -9.27 25.35 -33.68
#